data_AF-A0A1F4YHF8-F1
#
_entry.id   AF-A0A1F4YHF8-F1
#
_cell.length_a   1.000
_cell.length_b   1.000
_cell.length_c   1.000
_cell.angle_alpha   90.00
_cell.angle_beta   90.00
_cell.angle_gamma   90.00
#
_symmetry.space_group_name_H-M   'P 1'
#
loop_
_entity.id
_entity.type
_entity.pdbx_description
1 polymer ?
#
loop_
_entity_poly.entity_id
_entity_poly.type
_entity_poly.pdbx_seq_one_letter_code
_entity_poly.pdbx_strand_id
1 'polypeptide(L)'
;MKKFWVKVLFFLLVIWAVAAVISAISVNKQGASVKGGSSSTTPAFKLVVDSLVSYPNPKIRSESAVVVDLADGRVLLKKNENAVRPIASLTKLATALVFLSVSPDLSKVVTIEKADREGAGRSRLYSGSEVTLGDVFHLMLICSDNVAARVVTRSTSMTPELFVERMNELALNLTLAHTHFSEPTGLDPANVSTASDCAVLLKAALDHDRIAGVMSLKNYTFRPLNRKRVYTVNNTNRMLFGRADIVGGKTGYICESGYCLALCADQGGRRLATIVLGAPTSGTRFRDAARLLTSIPGNQRVAIN
;
A
#
# COMPACT_ATOMS: atom_id res chain seq x y z
N MET A 1 11.82 66.08 15.22
CA MET A 1 10.48 65.80 14.65
C MET A 1 10.52 65.15 13.26
N LYS A 2 11.26 65.65 12.25
CA LYS A 2 11.27 65.08 10.87
C LYS A 2 11.58 63.57 10.76
N LYS A 3 12.52 63.03 11.54
CA LYS A 3 12.90 61.60 11.48
C LYS A 3 11.85 60.63 12.03
N PHE A 4 10.95 61.09 12.90
CA PHE A 4 9.87 60.27 13.47
C PHE A 4 8.75 60.08 12.43
N TRP A 5 8.37 61.15 11.73
CA TRP A 5 7.36 61.12 10.69
C TRP A 5 7.75 60.29 9.47
N VAL A 6 9.05 60.23 9.12
CA VAL A 6 9.54 59.37 8.03
C VAL A 6 9.39 57.88 8.38
N LYS A 7 9.62 57.48 9.64
CA LYS A 7 9.43 56.09 10.09
C LYS A 7 7.94 55.72 10.17
N VAL A 8 7.09 56.65 10.61
CA VAL A 8 5.63 56.46 10.63
C VAL A 8 5.07 56.33 9.20
N LEU A 9 5.52 57.17 8.25
CA LEU A 9 5.12 57.05 6.85
C LEU A 9 5.56 55.71 6.25
N PHE A 10 6.79 55.27 6.53
CA PHE A 10 7.30 53.99 6.01
C PHE A 10 6.52 52.79 6.57
N PHE A 11 6.16 52.82 7.85
CA PHE A 11 5.36 51.77 8.48
C PHE A 11 3.93 51.73 7.95
N LEU A 12 3.32 52.90 7.70
CA LEU A 12 1.99 52.99 7.06
C LEU A 12 2.01 52.52 5.60
N LEU A 13 3.10 52.76 4.86
CA LEU A 13 3.26 52.28 3.48
C LEU A 13 3.40 50.76 3.40
N VAL A 14 4.10 50.14 4.37
CA VAL A 14 4.21 48.68 4.47
C VAL A 14 2.87 48.04 4.86
N ILE A 15 2.11 48.64 5.78
CA ILE A 15 0.76 48.16 6.14
C ILE A 15 -0.20 48.25 4.93
N TRP A 16 -0.12 49.33 4.15
CA TRP A 16 -0.94 49.49 2.96
C TRP A 16 -0.58 48.50 1.85
N ALA A 17 0.73 48.21 1.66
CA ALA A 17 1.19 47.19 0.71
C ALA A 17 0.74 45.77 1.09
N VAL A 18 0.73 45.42 2.38
CA VAL A 18 0.24 44.11 2.85
C VAL A 18 -1.28 43.99 2.69
N ALA A 19 -2.03 45.05 2.97
CA ALA A 19 -3.48 45.07 2.76
C ALA A 19 -3.87 44.94 1.27
N ALA A 20 -3.11 45.58 0.37
CA ALA A 20 -3.33 45.47 -1.08
C ALA A 20 -3.10 44.04 -1.61
N VAL A 21 -2.12 43.31 -1.06
CA VAL A 21 -1.88 41.90 -1.40
C VAL A 21 -3.00 40.99 -0.89
N ILE A 22 -3.56 41.26 0.30
CA ILE A 22 -4.68 40.48 0.85
C ILE A 22 -5.99 40.73 0.07
N SER A 23 -6.24 41.96 -0.39
CA SER A 23 -7.38 42.25 -1.28
C SER A 23 -7.24 41.65 -2.67
N ALA A 24 -6.01 41.50 -3.19
CA ALA A 24 -5.76 40.85 -4.49
C ALA A 24 -5.95 39.31 -4.43
N ILE A 25 -5.88 38.70 -3.24
CA ILE A 25 -6.11 37.25 -3.07
C ILE A 25 -7.60 36.93 -2.86
N SER A 26 -8.43 37.90 -2.49
CA SER A 26 -9.85 37.68 -2.15
C SER A 26 -10.85 37.99 -3.27
N VAL A 27 -10.40 38.32 -4.47
CA VAL A 27 -11.27 38.49 -5.66
C VAL A 27 -10.95 37.40 -6.69
N ASN A 28 -11.33 36.15 -6.39
CA ASN A 28 -11.68 35.19 -7.45
C ASN A 28 -12.61 34.08 -6.93
N LYS A 29 -13.72 34.48 -6.30
CA LYS A 29 -14.87 33.60 -6.06
C LYS A 29 -16.09 34.23 -6.71
N GLN A 30 -16.34 33.90 -7.97
CA GLN A 30 -17.68 33.71 -8.52
C GLN A 30 -17.63 33.11 -9.93
N GLY A 31 -18.32 31.98 -10.10
CA GLY A 31 -19.06 31.68 -11.32
C GLY A 31 -18.32 31.02 -12.48
N ALA A 32 -18.00 29.72 -12.37
CA ALA A 32 -17.93 28.86 -13.54
C ALA A 32 -18.82 27.63 -13.30
N SER A 33 -20.01 27.67 -13.89
CA SER A 33 -20.87 26.51 -14.09
C SER A 33 -20.14 25.50 -14.97
N VAL A 34 -19.67 24.39 -14.38
CA VAL A 34 -19.09 23.29 -15.13
C VAL A 34 -20.22 22.32 -15.48
N LYS A 35 -20.71 22.45 -16.72
CA LYS A 35 -21.46 21.40 -17.40
C LYS A 35 -20.64 20.11 -17.37
N GLY A 36 -21.34 18.98 -17.17
CA GLY A 36 -20.76 17.64 -17.10
C GLY A 36 -19.76 17.37 -18.22
N GLY A 37 -18.51 17.16 -17.82
CA GLY A 37 -17.47 16.56 -18.61
C GLY A 37 -16.90 15.41 -17.80
N SER A 38 -17.15 14.19 -18.26
CA SER A 38 -16.49 12.97 -17.80
C SER A 38 -14.97 13.20 -17.84
N SER A 39 -14.36 13.50 -16.69
CA SER A 39 -12.91 13.52 -16.54
C SER A 39 -12.40 12.09 -16.56
N SER A 40 -12.11 11.60 -17.75
CA SER A 40 -11.35 10.37 -17.97
C SER A 40 -9.91 10.59 -17.46
N THR A 41 -9.69 10.38 -16.16
CA THR A 41 -8.37 10.24 -15.59
C THR A 41 -7.73 9.00 -16.21
N THR A 42 -6.70 9.22 -17.03
CA THR A 42 -5.98 8.13 -17.69
C THR A 42 -5.09 7.43 -16.66
N PRO A 43 -5.21 6.11 -16.43
CA PRO A 43 -4.42 5.40 -15.43
C PRO A 43 -2.91 5.35 -15.77
N ALA A 44 -2.05 5.24 -14.74
CA ALA A 44 -0.58 5.16 -14.83
C ALA A 44 -0.08 3.97 -15.66
N PHE A 45 -0.93 2.99 -15.88
CA PHE A 45 -0.80 2.05 -16.98
C PHE A 45 -1.86 2.39 -18.02
N LYS A 46 -1.44 2.72 -19.24
CA LYS A 46 -2.25 2.37 -20.41
C LYS A 46 -2.23 0.84 -20.42
N LEU A 47 -3.20 0.21 -19.75
CA LEU A 47 -3.37 -1.23 -19.78
C LEU A 47 -3.53 -1.60 -21.25
N VAL A 48 -2.44 -2.05 -21.88
CA VAL A 48 -2.47 -2.50 -23.26
C VAL A 48 -3.23 -3.80 -23.23
N VAL A 49 -4.51 -3.75 -23.57
CA VAL A 49 -5.31 -4.95 -23.77
C VAL A 49 -4.94 -5.44 -25.16
N ASP A 50 -4.05 -6.43 -25.23
CA ASP A 50 -3.76 -7.10 -26.49
C ASP A 50 -4.91 -8.07 -26.77
N SER A 51 -5.75 -7.75 -27.76
CA SER A 51 -6.91 -8.55 -28.16
C SER A 51 -6.51 -9.85 -28.89
N LEU A 52 -5.23 -10.07 -29.16
CA LEU A 52 -4.74 -11.15 -30.01
C LEU A 52 -4.38 -12.43 -29.26
N VAL A 53 -4.28 -12.40 -27.93
CA VAL A 53 -3.98 -13.59 -27.11
C VAL A 53 -5.11 -13.88 -26.14
N SER A 54 -5.93 -14.88 -26.46
CA SER A 54 -6.98 -15.38 -25.56
C SER A 54 -6.39 -16.39 -24.57
N TYR A 55 -6.33 -16.02 -23.29
CA TYR A 55 -5.96 -16.93 -22.22
C TYR A 55 -7.20 -17.71 -21.73
N PRO A 56 -7.06 -19.00 -21.34
CA PRO A 56 -8.15 -19.74 -20.73
C PRO A 56 -8.65 -18.99 -19.49
N ASN A 57 -9.90 -18.55 -19.49
CA ASN A 57 -10.50 -17.83 -18.35
C ASN A 57 -10.74 -18.81 -17.19
N PRO A 58 -9.90 -18.84 -16.14
CA PRO A 58 -10.02 -19.85 -15.10
C PRO A 58 -11.22 -19.54 -14.20
N LYS A 59 -11.96 -20.58 -13.81
CA LYS A 59 -13.02 -20.44 -12.80
C LYS A 59 -12.40 -20.15 -11.43
N ILE A 60 -12.42 -18.87 -11.05
CA ILE A 60 -12.03 -18.36 -9.73
C ILE A 60 -13.26 -17.97 -8.91
N ARG A 61 -13.16 -18.16 -7.59
CA ARG A 61 -14.23 -17.84 -6.63
C ARG A 61 -14.11 -16.44 -6.04
N SER A 62 -12.94 -15.83 -6.18
CA SER A 62 -12.70 -14.48 -5.70
C SER A 62 -13.48 -13.46 -6.51
N GLU A 63 -13.91 -12.39 -5.86
CA GLU A 63 -14.84 -11.42 -6.40
C GLU A 63 -14.21 -10.54 -7.49
N SER A 64 -12.94 -10.18 -7.31
CA SER A 64 -12.12 -9.47 -8.30
C SER A 64 -10.73 -10.10 -8.43
N ALA A 65 -10.16 -10.05 -9.62
CA ALA A 65 -8.78 -10.46 -9.87
C ALA A 65 -8.18 -9.77 -11.10
N VAL A 66 -6.85 -9.68 -11.13
CA VAL A 66 -6.09 -9.30 -12.31
C VAL A 66 -4.73 -10.02 -12.32
N VAL A 67 -4.25 -10.39 -13.51
CA VAL A 67 -2.88 -10.80 -13.75
C VAL A 67 -2.26 -9.81 -14.73
N VAL A 68 -1.15 -9.21 -14.33
CA VAL A 68 -0.44 -8.17 -15.10
C VAL A 68 1.01 -8.61 -15.30
N ASP A 69 1.51 -8.47 -16.52
CA ASP A 69 2.93 -8.52 -16.80
C ASP A 69 3.57 -7.20 -16.38
N LEU A 70 4.49 -7.24 -15.42
CA LEU A 70 5.10 -6.03 -14.88
C LEU A 70 6.14 -5.39 -15.82
N ALA A 71 6.58 -6.08 -16.88
CA ALA A 71 7.56 -5.55 -17.82
C ALA A 71 6.98 -4.43 -18.70
N ASP A 72 5.75 -4.63 -19.20
CA ASP A 72 5.07 -3.72 -20.13
C ASP A 72 3.72 -3.22 -19.59
N GLY A 73 3.26 -3.74 -18.44
CA GLY A 73 1.98 -3.39 -17.85
C GLY A 73 0.76 -4.04 -18.48
N ARG A 74 0.98 -5.03 -19.35
CA ARG A 74 -0.10 -5.69 -20.08
C ARG A 74 -0.95 -6.55 -19.13
N VAL A 75 -2.27 -6.38 -19.22
CA VAL A 75 -3.24 -7.25 -18.53
C VAL A 75 -3.38 -8.55 -19.29
N LEU A 76 -3.14 -9.67 -18.62
CA LEU A 76 -3.24 -11.01 -19.20
C LEU A 76 -4.58 -11.68 -18.85
N LEU A 77 -5.01 -11.55 -17.60
CA LEU A 77 -6.27 -12.09 -17.10
C LEU A 77 -6.94 -11.07 -16.20
N LYS A 78 -8.27 -11.02 -16.20
CA LYS A 78 -9.04 -10.12 -15.34
C LYS A 78 -10.44 -10.63 -15.03
N LYS A 79 -10.94 -10.24 -13.86
CA LYS A 79 -12.33 -10.40 -13.41
C LYS A 79 -12.67 -9.21 -12.53
N ASN A 80 -13.65 -8.39 -12.90
CA ASN A 80 -14.09 -7.23 -12.11
C ASN A 80 -12.90 -6.39 -11.57
N GLU A 81 -11.87 -6.21 -12.38
CA GLU A 81 -10.56 -5.73 -11.96
C GLU A 81 -10.59 -4.30 -11.43
N ASN A 82 -11.55 -3.50 -11.91
CA ASN A 82 -11.77 -2.10 -11.51
C ASN A 82 -12.92 -1.95 -10.48
N ALA A 83 -13.46 -3.06 -9.94
CA ALA A 83 -14.47 -2.97 -8.89
C ALA A 83 -13.82 -2.55 -7.56
N VAL A 84 -14.33 -1.46 -6.97
CA VAL A 84 -13.85 -0.92 -5.70
C VAL A 84 -14.23 -1.85 -4.55
N ARG A 85 -13.25 -2.23 -3.73
CA ARG A 85 -13.44 -3.14 -2.59
C ARG A 85 -12.52 -2.75 -1.43
N PRO A 86 -12.91 -3.06 -0.18
CA PRO A 86 -11.98 -3.04 0.94
C PRO A 86 -10.80 -3.98 0.66
N ILE A 87 -9.57 -3.52 0.90
CA ILE A 87 -8.35 -4.28 0.57
C ILE A 87 -7.58 -4.80 1.79
N ALA A 88 -8.12 -4.51 2.98
CA ALA A 88 -7.53 -4.90 4.25
C ALA A 88 -6.02 -4.57 4.30
N SER A 89 -5.21 -5.48 4.84
CA SER A 89 -3.77 -5.28 5.01
C SER A 89 -2.93 -5.19 3.72
N LEU A 90 -3.52 -5.25 2.52
CA LEU A 90 -2.78 -4.78 1.33
C LEU A 90 -2.41 -3.30 1.44
N THR A 91 -3.19 -2.53 2.21
CA THR A 91 -2.91 -1.15 2.65
C THR A 91 -1.47 -0.96 3.16
N LYS A 92 -0.89 -1.96 3.83
CA LYS A 92 0.46 -1.87 4.39
C LYS A 92 1.56 -1.73 3.32
N LEU A 93 1.27 -2.00 2.04
CA LEU A 93 2.18 -1.67 0.94
C LEU A 93 2.35 -0.15 0.81
N ALA A 94 1.25 0.61 0.86
CA ALA A 94 1.30 2.07 0.87
C ALA A 94 1.95 2.59 2.16
N THR A 95 1.62 2.02 3.32
CA THR A 95 2.25 2.36 4.60
C THR A 95 3.76 2.19 4.55
N ALA A 96 4.26 1.10 3.95
CA ALA A 96 5.69 0.87 3.81
C ALA A 96 6.37 1.89 2.89
N LEU A 97 5.74 2.22 1.75
CA LEU A 97 6.25 3.22 0.80
C LEU A 97 6.33 4.62 1.44
N VAL A 98 5.27 5.04 2.14
CA VAL A 98 5.24 6.32 2.87
C VAL A 98 6.24 6.33 4.03
N PHE A 99 6.34 5.24 4.79
CA PHE A 99 7.28 5.15 5.88
C PHE A 99 8.74 5.25 5.40
N LEU A 100 9.09 4.60 4.29
CA LEU A 100 10.45 4.65 3.76
C LEU A 100 10.77 5.97 3.04
N SER A 101 9.78 6.71 2.56
CA SER A 101 10.02 8.00 1.88
C SER A 101 10.63 9.06 2.81
N VAL A 102 10.41 8.95 4.12
CA VAL A 102 11.04 9.82 5.13
C VAL A 102 12.42 9.32 5.59
N SER A 103 12.99 8.32 4.91
CA SER A 103 14.33 7.76 5.19
C SER A 103 14.57 7.44 6.68
N PRO A 104 13.73 6.60 7.30
CA PRO A 104 13.80 6.32 8.73
C PRO A 104 15.08 5.55 9.08
N ASP A 105 15.65 5.86 10.24
CA ASP A 105 16.70 5.03 10.83
C ASP A 105 16.11 3.73 11.39
N LEU A 106 16.30 2.64 10.65
CA LEU A 106 15.78 1.32 11.04
C LEU A 106 16.52 0.70 12.23
N SER A 107 17.68 1.22 12.61
CA SER A 107 18.39 0.80 13.82
C SER A 107 17.80 1.43 15.08
N LYS A 108 17.03 2.52 14.93
CA LYS A 108 16.36 3.21 16.04
C LYS A 108 15.53 2.23 16.85
N VAL A 109 15.77 2.24 18.16
CA VAL A 109 15.00 1.46 19.13
C VAL A 109 13.71 2.20 19.46
N VAL A 110 12.60 1.47 19.45
CA VAL A 110 11.29 1.96 19.84
C VAL A 110 10.70 1.04 20.91
N THR A 111 9.99 1.67 21.85
CA THR A 111 9.23 0.95 22.88
C THR A 111 7.79 0.79 22.40
N ILE A 112 7.29 -0.45 22.43
CA ILE A 112 5.89 -0.75 22.09
C ILE A 112 4.98 -0.19 23.19
N GLU A 113 4.03 0.65 22.82
CA GLU A 113 3.10 1.27 23.75
C GLU A 113 1.86 0.38 23.98
N LYS A 114 1.05 0.72 24.98
CA LYS A 114 -0.23 0.04 25.20
C LYS A 114 -1.19 0.33 24.05
N ALA A 115 -1.29 1.60 23.64
CA ALA A 115 -2.16 2.07 22.57
C ALA A 115 -1.89 1.35 21.23
N ASP A 116 -0.62 1.03 20.92
CA ASP A 116 -0.28 0.31 19.69
C ASP A 116 -1.02 -1.04 19.56
N ARG A 117 -1.38 -1.66 20.69
CA ARG A 117 -2.01 -2.99 20.73
C ARG A 117 -3.53 -2.96 20.74
N GLU A 118 -4.16 -1.83 21.03
CA GLU A 118 -5.61 -1.74 21.23
C GLU A 118 -6.36 -2.02 19.93
N GLY A 119 -7.11 -3.13 19.87
CA GLY A 119 -7.80 -3.56 18.65
C GLY A 119 -6.88 -4.05 17.51
N ALA A 120 -5.57 -4.23 17.75
CA ALA A 120 -4.61 -4.64 16.72
C ALA A 120 -4.66 -6.15 16.39
N GLY A 121 -5.34 -6.95 17.21
CA GLY A 121 -5.37 -8.40 17.08
C GLY A 121 -4.09 -9.07 17.61
N ARG A 122 -3.71 -10.20 17.00
CA ARG A 122 -2.57 -11.02 17.44
C ARG A 122 -1.25 -10.37 17.01
N SER A 123 -0.34 -10.19 17.97
CA SER A 123 0.99 -9.63 17.72
C SER A 123 2.01 -10.19 18.71
N ARG A 124 3.26 -10.35 18.26
CA ARG A 124 4.43 -10.69 19.09
C ARG A 124 5.12 -9.46 19.70
N LEU A 125 4.68 -8.24 19.36
CA LEU A 125 5.16 -6.98 19.91
C LEU A 125 4.39 -6.62 21.17
N TYR A 126 4.87 -7.04 22.34
CA TYR A 126 4.20 -6.80 23.63
C TYR A 126 4.52 -5.40 24.18
N SER A 127 3.56 -4.76 24.85
CA SER A 127 3.79 -3.44 25.47
C SER A 127 4.99 -3.45 26.43
N GLY A 128 5.77 -2.38 26.39
CA GLY A 128 7.05 -2.23 27.08
C GLY A 128 8.21 -3.02 26.45
N SER A 129 8.01 -3.72 25.34
CA SER A 129 9.13 -4.34 24.61
C SER A 129 9.90 -3.28 23.84
N GLU A 130 11.23 -3.34 23.89
CA GLU A 130 12.12 -2.52 23.07
C GLU A 130 12.56 -3.32 21.85
N VAL A 131 12.31 -2.79 20.65
CA VAL A 131 12.62 -3.43 19.37
C VAL A 131 13.17 -2.40 18.40
N THR A 132 13.93 -2.85 17.39
CA THR A 132 14.39 -1.93 16.32
C THR A 132 13.25 -1.63 15.36
N LEU A 133 13.24 -0.45 14.72
CA LEU A 133 12.32 -0.16 13.63
C LEU A 133 12.47 -1.14 12.46
N GLY A 134 13.66 -1.70 12.26
CA GLY A 134 13.91 -2.82 11.36
C GLY A 134 13.03 -4.02 11.68
N ASP A 135 13.01 -4.50 12.94
CA ASP A 135 12.15 -5.61 13.35
C ASP A 135 10.66 -5.31 13.13
N VAL A 136 10.24 -4.11 13.52
CA VAL A 136 8.87 -3.64 13.34
C VAL A 136 8.48 -3.67 11.87
N PHE A 137 9.32 -3.12 11.00
CA PHE A 137 9.09 -3.09 9.55
C PHE A 137 8.97 -4.50 8.94
N HIS A 138 9.82 -5.44 9.37
CA HIS A 138 9.72 -6.84 8.94
C HIS A 138 8.40 -7.48 9.38
N LEU A 139 7.99 -7.31 10.63
CA LEU A 139 6.73 -7.86 11.15
C LEU A 139 5.50 -7.31 10.42
N MET A 140 5.52 -6.02 10.05
CA MET A 140 4.44 -5.39 9.29
C MET A 140 4.20 -6.08 7.94
N LEU A 141 5.27 -6.39 7.21
CA LEU A 141 5.17 -6.95 5.85
C LEU A 141 5.06 -8.48 5.84
N ILE A 142 5.79 -9.18 6.71
CA ILE A 142 5.86 -10.66 6.73
C ILE A 142 4.61 -11.25 7.37
N CYS A 143 4.33 -10.91 8.63
CA CYS A 143 3.18 -11.47 9.36
C CYS A 143 1.96 -10.55 9.40
N SER A 144 1.98 -9.44 8.65
CA SER A 144 0.87 -8.50 8.56
C SER A 144 0.51 -7.83 9.89
N ASP A 145 1.49 -7.63 10.77
CA ASP A 145 1.25 -7.18 12.14
C ASP A 145 0.70 -5.73 12.18
N ASN A 146 -0.44 -5.53 12.85
CA ASN A 146 -1.09 -4.22 12.95
C ASN A 146 -0.43 -3.32 14.00
N VAL A 147 0.14 -3.90 15.07
CA VAL A 147 0.93 -3.16 16.06
C VAL A 147 2.14 -2.57 15.34
N ALA A 148 2.78 -3.38 14.48
CA ALA A 148 3.91 -2.92 13.69
C ALA A 148 3.56 -1.75 12.76
N ALA A 149 2.43 -1.82 12.05
CA ALA A 149 1.97 -0.74 11.18
C ALA A 149 1.72 0.58 11.94
N ARG A 150 1.15 0.52 13.15
CA ARG A 150 0.97 1.69 14.01
C ARG A 150 2.30 2.25 14.49
N VAL A 151 3.22 1.38 14.90
CA VAL A 151 4.55 1.79 15.38
C VAL A 151 5.36 2.46 14.28
N VAL A 152 5.42 1.90 13.05
CA VAL A 152 6.13 2.58 11.96
C VAL A 152 5.52 3.95 11.66
N THR A 153 4.18 4.06 11.68
CA THR A 153 3.46 5.32 11.46
C THR A 153 3.85 6.37 12.50
N ARG A 154 3.65 6.09 13.79
CA ARG A 154 3.95 7.05 14.88
C ARG A 154 5.44 7.28 15.11
N SER A 155 6.31 6.41 14.57
CA SER A 155 7.76 6.61 14.64
C SER A 155 8.27 7.69 13.69
N THR A 156 7.44 8.06 12.70
CA THR A 156 7.66 9.26 11.89
C THR A 156 7.36 10.53 12.68
N SER A 157 7.82 11.68 12.21
CA SER A 157 7.46 12.98 12.78
C SER A 157 6.08 13.48 12.32
N MET A 158 5.29 12.66 11.61
CA MET A 158 3.99 13.04 11.06
C MET A 158 2.87 12.76 12.06
N THR A 159 1.82 13.58 12.03
CA THR A 159 0.56 13.22 12.71
C THR A 159 -0.11 12.06 11.96
N PRO A 160 -1.02 11.31 12.61
CA PRO A 160 -1.80 10.27 11.93
C PRO A 160 -2.51 10.78 10.67
N GLU A 161 -3.09 11.97 10.73
CA GLU A 161 -3.83 12.60 9.62
C GLU A 161 -2.88 12.91 8.46
N LEU A 162 -1.72 13.51 8.75
CA LEU A 162 -0.70 13.80 7.74
C LEU A 162 -0.15 12.51 7.11
N PHE A 163 0.01 11.44 7.89
CA PHE A 163 0.47 10.16 7.33
C PHE A 163 -0.56 9.59 6.33
N VAL A 164 -1.85 9.65 6.66
CA VAL A 164 -2.93 9.23 5.76
C VAL A 164 -3.03 10.14 4.53
N GLU A 165 -2.82 11.45 4.69
CA GLU A 165 -2.69 12.37 3.55
C GLU A 165 -1.56 11.95 2.61
N ARG A 166 -0.36 11.63 3.14
CA ARG A 166 0.75 11.11 2.32
C ARG A 166 0.43 9.79 1.63
N MET A 167 -0.36 8.92 2.24
CA MET A 167 -0.82 7.69 1.59
C MET A 167 -1.75 7.97 0.41
N ASN A 168 -2.62 8.96 0.52
CA ASN A 168 -3.52 9.36 -0.57
C ASN A 168 -2.78 10.18 -1.65
N GLU A 169 -1.81 11.01 -1.30
CA GLU A 169 -0.89 11.63 -2.26
C GLU A 169 -0.10 10.57 -3.05
N LEU A 170 0.40 9.52 -2.38
CA LEU A 170 1.03 8.38 -3.03
C LEU A 170 0.07 7.72 -4.04
N ALA A 171 -1.19 7.51 -3.66
CA ALA A 171 -2.19 6.96 -4.57
C ALA A 171 -2.40 7.85 -5.81
N LEU A 172 -2.46 9.17 -5.66
CA LEU A 172 -2.56 10.11 -6.78
C LEU A 172 -1.31 10.07 -7.66
N ASN A 173 -0.11 10.07 -7.07
CA ASN A 173 1.16 10.04 -7.80
C ASN A 173 1.34 8.75 -8.60
N LEU A 174 0.84 7.62 -8.08
CA LEU A 174 0.79 6.34 -8.78
C LEU A 174 -0.43 6.19 -9.70
N THR A 175 -1.27 7.23 -9.79
CA THR A 175 -2.52 7.25 -10.56
C THR A 175 -3.46 6.07 -10.24
N LEU A 176 -3.59 5.76 -8.95
CA LEU A 176 -4.51 4.77 -8.41
C LEU A 176 -5.92 5.38 -8.33
N ALA A 177 -6.58 5.50 -9.48
CA ALA A 177 -7.80 6.30 -9.65
C ALA A 177 -8.98 5.91 -8.76
N HIS A 178 -8.96 4.70 -8.18
CA HIS A 178 -10.06 4.14 -7.40
C HIS A 178 -9.60 3.71 -6.00
N THR A 179 -8.50 4.29 -5.52
CA THR A 179 -7.89 3.96 -4.23
C THR A 179 -8.05 5.12 -3.25
N HIS A 180 -8.44 4.77 -2.02
CA HIS A 180 -8.51 5.70 -0.90
C HIS A 180 -8.08 4.99 0.37
N PHE A 181 -7.23 5.66 1.15
CA PHE A 181 -6.79 5.20 2.45
C PHE A 181 -7.39 6.06 3.56
N SER A 182 -8.00 5.43 4.57
CA SER A 182 -8.48 6.07 5.79
C SER A 182 -7.51 5.88 6.97
N GLU A 183 -6.69 4.82 6.97
CA GLU A 183 -5.74 4.52 8.05
C GLU A 183 -4.62 3.54 7.61
N PRO A 184 -3.47 3.45 8.31
CA PRO A 184 -2.27 2.79 7.80
C PRO A 184 -2.21 1.25 7.95
N THR A 185 -3.19 0.62 8.60
CA THR A 185 -3.16 -0.81 8.92
C THR A 185 -3.99 -1.66 7.95
N GLY A 186 -5.09 -1.14 7.40
CA GLY A 186 -6.06 -1.94 6.66
C GLY A 186 -7.08 -2.66 7.54
N LEU A 187 -7.34 -2.17 8.75
CA LEU A 187 -8.44 -2.61 9.61
C LEU A 187 -9.76 -1.88 9.30
N ASP A 188 -9.69 -0.66 8.80
CA ASP A 188 -10.88 0.10 8.40
C ASP A 188 -11.34 -0.34 6.99
N PRO A 189 -12.61 -0.74 6.80
CA PRO A 189 -13.14 -1.07 5.49
C PRO A 189 -13.17 0.10 4.50
N ALA A 190 -13.02 1.35 4.96
CA ALA A 190 -12.85 2.52 4.09
C ALA A 190 -11.47 2.60 3.41
N ASN A 191 -10.53 1.72 3.79
CA ASN A 191 -9.33 1.43 2.98
C ASN A 191 -9.72 0.59 1.77
N VAL A 192 -10.01 1.28 0.66
CA VAL A 192 -10.53 0.69 -0.57
C VAL A 192 -9.58 0.87 -1.74
N SER A 193 -9.62 -0.07 -2.67
CA SER A 193 -8.88 -0.02 -3.94
C SER A 193 -9.54 -0.98 -4.94
N THR A 194 -8.88 -1.21 -6.07
CA THR A 194 -9.27 -2.17 -7.10
C THR A 194 -8.17 -3.19 -7.32
N ALA A 195 -8.45 -4.27 -8.04
CA ALA A 195 -7.40 -5.26 -8.35
C ALA A 195 -6.32 -4.65 -9.26
N SER A 196 -6.72 -3.81 -10.22
CA SER A 196 -5.81 -3.04 -11.09
C SER A 196 -4.91 -2.11 -10.29
N ASP A 197 -5.48 -1.26 -9.43
CA ASP A 197 -4.71 -0.31 -8.62
C ASP A 197 -3.76 -1.04 -7.66
N CYS A 198 -4.21 -2.15 -7.05
CA CYS A 198 -3.36 -3.00 -6.22
C CYS A 198 -2.17 -3.59 -6.99
N ALA A 199 -2.30 -3.86 -8.30
CA ALA A 199 -1.18 -4.34 -9.11
C ALA A 199 -0.10 -3.26 -9.28
N VAL A 200 -0.52 -2.00 -9.48
CA VAL A 200 0.38 -0.85 -9.55
C VAL A 200 1.05 -0.59 -8.20
N LEU A 201 0.27 -0.63 -7.11
CA LEU A 201 0.80 -0.46 -5.75
C LEU A 201 1.80 -1.57 -5.39
N LEU A 202 1.52 -2.82 -5.78
CA LEU A 202 2.45 -3.93 -5.60
C LEU A 202 3.73 -3.72 -6.42
N LYS A 203 3.63 -3.26 -7.68
CA LYS A 203 4.80 -2.94 -8.49
C LYS A 203 5.67 -1.88 -7.82
N ALA A 204 5.08 -0.77 -7.38
CA ALA A 204 5.81 0.29 -6.68
C ALA A 204 6.52 -0.23 -5.42
N ALA A 205 5.87 -1.11 -4.67
CA ALA A 205 6.48 -1.79 -3.52
C ALA A 205 7.63 -2.72 -3.91
N LEU A 206 7.53 -3.44 -5.04
CA LEU A 206 8.58 -4.34 -5.53
C LEU A 206 9.77 -3.60 -6.16
N ASP A 207 9.56 -2.40 -6.69
CA ASP A 207 10.62 -1.54 -7.23
C ASP A 207 11.48 -0.92 -6.11
N HIS A 208 11.02 -0.97 -4.86
CA HIS A 208 11.79 -0.55 -3.70
C HIS A 208 12.53 -1.75 -3.07
N ASP A 209 13.84 -1.85 -3.28
CA ASP A 209 14.68 -3.00 -2.87
C ASP A 209 14.45 -3.48 -1.44
N ARG A 210 14.36 -2.55 -0.48
CA ARG A 210 14.08 -2.89 0.92
C ARG A 210 12.72 -3.57 1.13
N ILE A 211 11.65 -3.08 0.49
CA ILE A 211 10.32 -3.68 0.61
C ILE A 211 10.33 -5.05 -0.08
N ALA A 212 10.86 -5.14 -1.30
CA ALA A 212 10.98 -6.38 -2.04
C ALA A 212 11.77 -7.45 -1.25
N GLY A 213 12.90 -7.06 -0.68
CA GLY A 213 13.75 -7.92 0.15
C GLY A 213 13.01 -8.48 1.36
N VAL A 214 12.17 -7.69 2.03
CA VAL A 214 11.38 -8.17 3.17
C VAL A 214 10.23 -9.08 2.73
N MET A 215 9.52 -8.72 1.67
CA MET A 215 8.36 -9.49 1.19
C MET A 215 8.73 -10.88 0.64
N SER A 216 9.98 -11.10 0.24
CA SER A 216 10.48 -12.39 -0.26
C SER A 216 10.90 -13.37 0.85
N LEU A 217 11.05 -12.90 2.09
CA LEU A 217 11.45 -13.76 3.21
C LEU A 217 10.33 -14.72 3.60
N LYS A 218 10.67 -16.00 3.78
CA LYS A 218 9.72 -17.04 4.26
C LYS A 218 9.35 -16.84 5.74
N ASN A 219 10.32 -16.40 6.54
CA ASN A 219 10.14 -16.14 7.95
C ASN A 219 11.11 -15.05 8.41
N TYR A 220 10.87 -14.54 9.63
CA TYR A 220 11.77 -13.60 10.28
C TYR A 220 11.82 -13.89 11.77
N THR A 221 13.02 -13.81 12.34
CA THR A 221 13.28 -14.07 13.75
C THR A 221 13.82 -12.80 14.38
N PHE A 222 13.23 -12.42 15.51
CA PHE A 222 13.67 -11.26 16.29
C PHE A 222 13.63 -11.55 17.78
N ARG A 223 14.35 -10.74 18.55
CA ARG A 223 14.35 -10.78 20.01
C ARG A 223 14.28 -9.35 20.52
N PRO A 224 13.24 -8.97 21.28
CA PRO A 224 13.22 -7.66 21.94
C PRO A 224 14.48 -7.46 22.79
N LEU A 225 15.05 -6.26 22.73
CA LEU A 225 16.34 -5.95 23.36
C LEU A 225 16.30 -6.13 24.87
N ASN A 226 15.19 -5.76 25.49
CA ASN A 226 14.94 -5.87 26.92
C ASN A 226 14.25 -7.19 27.35
N ARG A 227 14.20 -8.22 26.49
CA ARG A 227 13.61 -9.53 26.82
C ARG A 227 14.49 -10.69 26.36
N LYS A 228 14.41 -11.81 27.09
CA LYS A 228 15.16 -13.04 26.76
C LYS A 228 14.53 -13.88 25.65
N ARG A 229 13.21 -13.79 25.46
CA ARG A 229 12.47 -14.65 24.54
C ARG A 229 12.68 -14.24 23.07
N VAL A 230 13.05 -15.21 22.24
CA VAL A 230 13.12 -15.09 20.78
C VAL A 230 11.76 -15.43 20.17
N TYR A 231 11.36 -14.72 19.13
CA TYR A 231 10.14 -14.97 18.38
C TYR A 231 10.47 -15.16 16.89
N THR A 232 9.86 -16.18 16.29
CA THR A 232 9.87 -16.36 14.83
C THR A 232 8.46 -16.19 14.29
N VAL A 233 8.33 -15.40 13.23
CA VAL A 233 7.08 -15.20 12.50
C VAL A 233 7.23 -15.74 11.08
N ASN A 234 6.18 -16.36 10.56
CA ASN A 234 6.15 -16.84 9.18
C ASN A 234 5.44 -15.84 8.29
N ASN A 235 5.87 -15.79 7.02
CA ASN A 235 5.21 -14.98 6.02
C ASN A 235 3.77 -15.48 5.80
N THR A 236 2.81 -14.56 5.79
CA THR A 236 1.41 -14.90 5.55
C THR A 236 1.16 -15.35 4.12
N ASN A 237 2.04 -15.01 3.17
CA ASN A 237 2.01 -15.52 1.81
C ASN A 237 2.50 -16.97 1.74
N ARG A 238 1.55 -17.90 1.76
CA ARG A 238 1.84 -19.34 1.73
C ARG A 238 2.50 -19.81 0.43
N MET A 239 2.40 -19.04 -0.65
CA MET A 239 2.97 -19.44 -1.94
C MET A 239 4.51 -19.43 -1.93
N LEU A 240 5.15 -18.71 -0.99
CA LEU A 240 6.60 -18.77 -0.76
C LEU A 240 7.10 -20.16 -0.30
N PHE A 241 6.20 -20.99 0.20
CA PHE A 241 6.52 -22.36 0.64
C PHE A 241 6.15 -23.42 -0.42
N GLY A 242 5.58 -22.99 -1.55
CA GLY A 242 5.23 -23.84 -2.68
C GLY A 242 6.35 -23.95 -3.70
N ARG A 243 5.98 -24.33 -4.93
CA ARG A 243 6.90 -24.51 -6.07
C ARG A 243 7.04 -23.29 -6.97
N ALA A 244 6.20 -22.27 -6.78
CA ALA A 244 6.25 -21.05 -7.58
C ALA A 244 7.42 -20.17 -7.12
N ASP A 245 8.12 -19.56 -8.06
CA ASP A 245 9.18 -18.61 -7.78
C ASP A 245 8.57 -17.26 -7.41
N ILE A 246 8.22 -17.10 -6.13
CA ILE A 246 7.59 -15.88 -5.63
C ILE A 246 8.64 -14.80 -5.37
N VAL A 247 8.49 -13.66 -6.04
CA VAL A 247 9.32 -12.47 -5.86
C VAL A 247 8.94 -11.73 -4.58
N GLY A 248 7.65 -11.68 -4.27
CA GLY A 248 7.13 -11.05 -3.06
C GLY A 248 5.61 -10.94 -3.09
N GLY A 249 5.01 -10.51 -1.98
CA GLY A 249 3.59 -10.26 -1.93
C GLY A 249 3.09 -9.91 -0.54
N LYS A 250 1.80 -9.60 -0.47
CA LYS A 250 1.10 -9.22 0.74
C LYS A 250 -0.29 -9.87 0.76
N THR A 251 -0.71 -10.31 1.94
CA THR A 251 -2.08 -10.79 2.18
C THR A 251 -2.89 -9.76 2.95
N GLY A 252 -4.21 -9.79 2.79
CA GLY A 252 -5.18 -9.04 3.60
C GLY A 252 -6.39 -9.88 4.00
N TYR A 253 -7.00 -9.55 5.13
CA TYR A 253 -8.32 -10.05 5.53
C TYR A 253 -8.91 -9.15 6.62
N ILE A 254 -10.12 -8.67 6.38
CA ILE A 254 -11.16 -8.31 7.34
C ILE A 254 -12.48 -8.93 6.85
N CYS A 255 -13.54 -8.91 7.66
CA CYS A 255 -14.81 -9.52 7.27
C CYS A 255 -15.37 -8.89 5.98
N GLU A 256 -15.24 -7.57 5.85
CA GLU A 256 -15.76 -6.73 4.78
C GLU A 256 -14.98 -6.89 3.47
N SER A 257 -13.68 -7.22 3.54
CA SER A 257 -12.83 -7.40 2.35
C SER A 257 -12.89 -8.82 1.79
N GLY A 258 -13.34 -9.80 2.58
CA GLY A 258 -12.97 -11.20 2.37
C GLY A 258 -11.44 -11.39 2.40
N TYR A 259 -10.94 -12.46 1.81
CA TYR A 259 -9.51 -12.76 1.79
C TYR A 259 -8.84 -12.19 0.53
N CYS A 260 -7.91 -11.24 0.73
CA CYS A 260 -7.17 -10.58 -0.33
C CYS A 260 -5.72 -11.08 -0.44
N LEU A 261 -5.15 -10.99 -1.64
CA LEU A 261 -3.78 -11.36 -1.98
C LEU A 261 -3.28 -10.45 -3.12
N ALA A 262 -2.09 -9.87 -2.93
CA ALA A 262 -1.30 -9.28 -3.98
C ALA A 262 0.05 -9.99 -3.98
N LEU A 263 0.46 -10.62 -5.09
CA LEU A 263 1.78 -11.24 -5.19
C LEU A 263 2.38 -11.08 -6.58
N CYS A 264 3.69 -11.21 -6.66
CA CYS A 264 4.42 -11.32 -7.91
C CYS A 264 5.16 -12.65 -7.94
N ALA A 265 4.99 -13.39 -9.04
CA ALA A 265 5.77 -14.57 -9.34
C ALA A 265 6.69 -14.28 -10.53
N ASP A 266 7.90 -14.80 -10.49
CA ASP A 266 8.77 -14.90 -11.67
C ASP A 266 8.42 -16.21 -12.39
N GLN A 267 8.06 -16.13 -13.66
CA GLN A 267 7.79 -17.29 -14.50
C GLN A 267 8.69 -17.26 -15.72
N GLY A 268 9.88 -17.87 -15.59
CA GLY A 268 10.83 -17.96 -16.69
C GLY A 268 11.37 -16.60 -17.12
N GLY A 269 11.66 -15.71 -16.16
CA GLY A 269 12.13 -14.34 -16.40
C GLY A 269 11.01 -13.31 -16.59
N ARG A 270 9.74 -13.75 -16.55
CA ARG A 270 8.56 -12.89 -16.67
C ARG A 270 7.95 -12.63 -15.31
N ARG A 271 7.97 -11.38 -14.85
CA ARG A 271 7.39 -10.98 -13.55
C ARG A 271 5.89 -10.73 -13.68
N LEU A 272 5.09 -11.64 -13.13
CA LEU A 272 3.63 -11.59 -13.19
C LEU A 272 3.04 -11.18 -11.84
N ALA A 273 2.47 -9.99 -11.77
CA ALA A 273 1.64 -9.56 -10.64
C ALA A 273 0.27 -10.23 -10.73
N THR A 274 -0.13 -10.93 -9.67
CA THR A 274 -1.44 -11.57 -9.53
C THR A 274 -2.13 -11.03 -8.30
N ILE A 275 -3.25 -10.35 -8.53
CA ILE A 275 -4.08 -9.76 -7.48
C ILE A 275 -5.40 -10.50 -7.42
N VAL A 276 -5.83 -10.81 -6.20
CA VAL A 276 -7.10 -11.48 -5.90
C VAL A 276 -7.74 -10.78 -4.71
N LEU A 277 -8.97 -10.29 -4.86
CA LEU A 277 -9.72 -9.59 -3.83
C LEU A 277 -11.04 -10.31 -3.55
N GLY A 278 -11.48 -10.33 -2.29
CA GLY A 278 -12.79 -10.91 -1.93
C GLY A 278 -12.86 -12.43 -2.01
N ALA A 279 -11.77 -13.17 -1.80
CA ALA A 279 -11.90 -14.63 -1.77
C ALA A 279 -12.70 -15.07 -0.52
N PRO A 280 -13.57 -16.09 -0.60
CA PRO A 280 -14.42 -16.51 0.52
C PRO A 280 -13.65 -17.17 1.68
N THR A 281 -12.47 -17.74 1.41
CA THR A 281 -11.63 -18.35 2.44
C THR A 281 -10.15 -18.10 2.18
N SER A 282 -9.32 -18.18 3.23
CA SER A 282 -7.85 -18.05 3.08
C SER A 282 -7.27 -19.05 2.09
N GLY A 283 -7.78 -20.28 2.02
CA GLY A 283 -7.29 -21.27 1.06
C GLY A 283 -7.69 -20.91 -0.38
N THR A 284 -8.85 -20.26 -0.55
CA THR A 284 -9.37 -19.89 -1.87
C THR A 284 -8.54 -18.80 -2.54
N ARG A 285 -8.09 -17.76 -1.82
CA ARG A 285 -7.21 -16.73 -2.43
C ARG A 285 -5.94 -17.32 -3.05
N PHE A 286 -5.33 -18.32 -2.41
CA PHE A 286 -4.10 -18.95 -2.90
C PHE A 286 -4.39 -19.93 -4.06
N ARG A 287 -5.48 -20.70 -3.99
CA ARG A 287 -5.90 -21.56 -5.10
C ARG A 287 -6.28 -20.76 -6.34
N ASP A 288 -7.00 -19.66 -6.18
CA ASP A 288 -7.38 -18.79 -7.29
C ASP A 288 -6.15 -18.12 -7.90
N ALA A 289 -5.22 -17.60 -7.09
CA ALA A 289 -3.96 -17.05 -7.59
C ALA A 289 -3.11 -18.10 -8.31
N ALA A 290 -3.00 -19.32 -7.78
CA ALA A 290 -2.30 -20.42 -8.44
C ALA A 290 -2.96 -20.78 -9.79
N ARG A 291 -4.30 -20.87 -9.84
CA ARG A 291 -5.05 -21.12 -11.08
C ARG A 291 -4.81 -20.05 -12.13
N LEU A 292 -4.86 -18.77 -11.72
CA LEU A 292 -4.58 -17.64 -12.59
C LEU A 292 -3.16 -17.72 -13.19
N LEU A 293 -2.17 -17.99 -12.34
CA LEU A 293 -0.78 -18.15 -12.78
C LEU A 293 -0.55 -19.38 -13.67
N THR A 294 -1.21 -20.52 -13.43
CA THR A 294 -1.12 -21.70 -14.32
C THR A 294 -1.81 -21.50 -15.67
N SER A 295 -2.78 -20.59 -15.75
CA SER A 295 -3.53 -20.33 -16.98
C SER A 295 -2.74 -19.56 -18.03
N ILE A 296 -1.59 -18.99 -17.68
CA ILE A 296 -0.71 -18.28 -18.62
C ILE A 296 0.22 -19.31 -19.29
N PRO A 297 0.07 -19.59 -20.60
CA PRO A 297 0.91 -20.56 -21.31
C PRO A 297 2.39 -20.20 -21.24
N GLY A 298 3.23 -21.23 -21.11
CA GLY A 298 4.68 -21.09 -21.07
C GLY A 298 5.36 -21.70 -19.85
N ASN A 299 4.67 -22.25 -18.83
CA ASN A 299 5.35 -22.98 -17.74
C ASN A 299 4.48 -23.84 -16.80
N GLN A 300 5.02 -25.00 -16.37
CA GLN A 300 4.36 -26.06 -15.56
C GLN A 300 4.62 -26.02 -14.02
N ARG A 301 5.19 -24.95 -13.46
CA ARG A 301 5.69 -24.95 -12.05
C ARG A 301 4.82 -24.20 -11.04
N VAL A 302 3.51 -24.17 -11.22
CA VAL A 302 2.59 -23.56 -10.23
C VAL A 302 1.68 -24.63 -9.65
N ALA A 303 2.25 -25.45 -8.77
CA ALA A 303 1.48 -26.37 -7.93
C ALA A 303 1.67 -25.97 -6.46
N ILE A 304 0.54 -25.86 -5.76
CA ILE A 304 0.47 -25.74 -4.30
C ILE A 304 0.40 -27.15 -3.73
N ASN A 305 1.30 -27.48 -2.80
CA ASN A 305 1.13 -28.66 -1.94
C ASN A 305 -0.03 -28.43 -0.97
#